data_AF-A0A804M4R4-F1
#
_entry.id   AF-A0A804M4R4-F1
#
_cell.length_a   1.000
_cell.length_b   1.000
_cell.length_c   1.000
_cell.angle_alpha   90.00
_cell.angle_beta   90.00
_cell.angle_gamma   90.00
#
_symmetry.space_group_name_H-M   'P 1'
#
loop_
_entity.id
_entity.type
_entity.pdbx_description
1 polymer ?
#
loop_
_entity_poly.entity_id
_entity_poly.type
_entity_poly.pdbx_seq_one_letter_code
_entity_poly.pdbx_strand_id
1 'polypeptide(L)'
;MAKQIGQASISQASLAYQKGEEMCARQREAEAHSHAGPDEHLYALDLENTEEESTLYFDLTPVYRAHHMHTCLGMEDKFRDYYYKNRLMQLNLDMQISTSQPFLESHQPFLAQVETTWETSIGKITSILEEQFSRMRTANHFLLIKDYVTLLGAAVNKYGYRITQLIEVLEKSRDKYHQLLLLEEVNWIAEEAPDNVNDYMNEVLIYLETLVSTAQEILPLEALYKVVSGAMSHISDSIMTTLLNDGVKRFTVNAVLGIDIDLKTLEAFADDKFDSTGCQIWGRKRLSGTVWLRSGSSRISCSAASLRTS
;
A
#
# COMPACT_ATOMS: atom_id res chain seq x y z
N MET A 1 -74.65 11.31 50.51
CA MET A 1 -73.94 12.10 49.48
C MET A 1 -72.52 11.59 49.22
N ALA A 2 -71.63 11.53 50.22
CA ALA A 2 -70.23 11.09 50.05
C ALA A 2 -70.07 9.66 49.47
N LYS A 3 -70.92 8.69 49.87
CA LYS A 3 -70.87 7.31 49.37
C LYS A 3 -71.16 7.19 47.87
N GLN A 4 -72.07 8.01 47.34
CA GLN A 4 -72.43 8.01 45.91
C GLN A 4 -71.33 8.67 45.06
N ILE A 5 -70.67 9.70 45.58
CA ILE A 5 -69.53 10.35 44.92
C ILE A 5 -68.36 9.37 44.83
N GLY A 6 -68.05 8.64 45.91
CA GLY A 6 -67.00 7.61 45.89
C GLY A 6 -67.29 6.49 44.87
N GLN A 7 -68.54 6.02 44.79
CA GLN A 7 -68.93 5.00 43.79
C GLN A 7 -68.86 5.53 42.35
N ALA A 8 -69.23 6.79 42.12
CA ALA A 8 -69.11 7.43 40.81
C ALA A 8 -67.63 7.58 40.39
N SER A 9 -66.75 8.03 41.30
CA SER A 9 -65.32 8.17 41.03
C SER A 9 -64.64 6.82 40.74
N ILE A 10 -65.01 5.75 41.45
CA ILE A 10 -64.47 4.40 41.21
C ILE A 10 -64.93 3.87 39.84
N SER A 11 -66.19 4.08 39.48
CA SER A 11 -66.70 3.68 38.16
C SER A 11 -66.02 4.42 37.01
N GLN A 12 -65.74 5.72 37.17
CA GLN A 12 -65.02 6.51 36.18
C GLN A 12 -63.54 6.11 36.06
N ALA A 13 -62.88 5.81 37.18
CA ALA A 13 -61.50 5.32 37.17
C ALA A 13 -61.42 3.96 36.44
N SER A 14 -62.32 3.02 36.76
CA SER A 14 -62.36 1.71 36.09
C SER A 14 -62.60 1.82 34.58
N LEU A 15 -63.45 2.77 34.15
CA LEU A 15 -63.75 3.00 32.74
C LEU A 15 -62.56 3.67 32.02
N ALA A 16 -61.82 4.55 32.71
CA ALA A 16 -60.59 5.15 32.20
C ALA A 16 -59.46 4.13 32.03
N TYR A 17 -59.31 3.19 32.97
CA TYR A 17 -58.34 2.09 32.85
C TYR A 17 -58.66 1.17 31.68
N GLN A 18 -59.93 0.78 31.53
CA GLN A 18 -60.35 -0.10 30.44
C GLN A 18 -60.16 0.55 29.06
N LYS A 19 -60.47 1.85 28.95
CA LYS A 19 -60.23 2.64 27.73
C LYS A 19 -58.73 2.82 27.43
N GLY A 20 -57.89 2.90 28.46
CA GLY A 20 -56.43 2.97 28.33
C GLY A 20 -55.82 1.67 27.83
N GLU A 21 -56.26 0.52 28.34
CA GLU A 21 -55.86 -0.79 27.83
C GLU A 21 -56.28 -1.00 26.37
N GLU A 22 -57.50 -0.57 26.01
CA GLU A 22 -58.00 -0.69 24.63
C GLU A 22 -57.21 0.20 23.65
N MET A 23 -56.80 1.41 24.07
CA MET A 23 -55.89 2.26 23.29
C MET A 23 -54.49 1.64 23.15
N CYS A 24 -53.94 1.05 24.21
CA CYS A 24 -52.63 0.41 24.16
C CYS A 24 -52.64 -0.87 23.29
N ALA A 25 -53.73 -1.64 23.32
CA ALA A 25 -53.91 -2.80 22.45
C ALA A 25 -53.99 -2.40 20.97
N ARG A 26 -54.79 -1.36 20.66
CA ARG A 26 -54.87 -0.80 19.30
C ARG A 26 -53.54 -0.22 18.81
N GLN A 27 -52.76 0.41 19.68
CA GLN A 27 -51.42 0.91 19.36
C GLN A 27 -50.46 -0.25 19.04
N ARG A 28 -50.47 -1.33 19.83
CA ARG A 28 -49.67 -2.54 19.55
C ARG A 28 -50.06 -3.21 18.24
N GLU A 29 -51.36 -3.27 17.93
CA GLU A 29 -51.83 -3.76 16.63
C GLU A 29 -51.37 -2.84 15.50
N ALA A 30 -51.48 -1.51 15.64
CA ALA A 30 -50.98 -0.57 14.64
C ALA A 30 -49.46 -0.66 14.42
N GLU A 31 -48.69 -0.85 15.49
CA GLU A 31 -47.23 -1.05 15.44
C GLU A 31 -46.84 -2.38 14.79
N ALA A 32 -47.60 -3.47 15.06
CA ALA A 32 -47.39 -4.76 14.41
C ALA A 32 -47.67 -4.72 12.89
N HIS A 33 -48.66 -3.91 12.45
CA HIS A 33 -48.93 -3.70 11.02
C HIS A 33 -47.99 -2.66 10.39
N SER A 34 -47.32 -1.82 11.18
CA SER A 34 -46.35 -0.83 10.72
C SER A 34 -44.92 -1.39 10.55
N HIS A 35 -44.68 -2.66 10.91
CA HIS A 35 -43.39 -3.33 10.72
C HIS A 35 -43.07 -3.71 9.27
N ALA A 36 -43.97 -3.43 8.32
CA ALA A 36 -43.66 -3.35 6.89
C ALA A 36 -43.29 -1.90 6.49
N GLY A 37 -42.34 -1.31 7.22
CA GLY A 37 -41.67 -0.07 6.83
C GLY A 37 -40.60 -0.34 5.76
N PRO A 38 -40.22 0.66 4.94
CA PRO A 38 -39.34 0.46 3.81
C PRO A 38 -38.00 -0.10 4.27
N ASP A 39 -37.57 -1.12 3.53
CA ASP A 39 -36.28 -1.80 3.57
C ASP A 39 -35.19 -0.97 4.26
N GLU A 40 -34.69 -1.45 5.41
CA GLU A 40 -33.62 -0.82 6.17
C GLU A 40 -32.30 -0.76 5.37
N HIS A 41 -32.29 -1.35 4.18
CA HIS A 41 -31.24 -1.26 3.15
C HIS A 41 -31.37 -0.06 2.19
N LEU A 42 -32.43 0.74 2.20
CA LEU A 42 -32.60 1.83 1.21
C LEU A 42 -31.57 2.97 1.36
N TYR A 43 -30.86 3.03 2.48
CA TYR A 43 -29.77 3.99 2.74
C TYR A 43 -28.41 3.33 2.95
N ALA A 44 -28.31 2.01 2.78
CA ALA A 44 -27.02 1.35 2.67
C ALA A 44 -26.49 1.65 1.27
N LEU A 45 -25.66 2.70 1.15
CA LEU A 45 -24.83 2.87 -0.03
C LEU A 45 -23.93 1.63 -0.09
N ASP A 46 -24.24 0.75 -1.03
CA ASP A 46 -23.42 -0.38 -1.42
C ASP A 46 -22.13 0.19 -2.01
N LEU A 47 -21.19 0.54 -1.12
CA LEU A 47 -19.81 0.76 -1.51
C LEU A 47 -19.24 -0.64 -1.75
N GLU A 48 -19.07 -0.97 -3.02
CA GLU A 48 -18.33 -2.14 -3.48
C GLU A 48 -17.11 -2.36 -2.57
N ASN A 49 -17.11 -3.52 -1.93
CA ASN A 49 -16.04 -4.00 -1.09
C ASN A 49 -14.83 -4.32 -1.99
N THR A 50 -14.08 -3.29 -2.37
CA THR A 50 -12.72 -3.40 -2.89
C THR A 50 -11.78 -2.97 -1.77
N GLU A 51 -11.22 -3.98 -1.12
CA GLU A 51 -9.92 -4.04 -0.44
C GLU A 51 -9.29 -2.73 0.08
N GLU A 52 -8.93 -2.76 1.37
CA GLU A 52 -8.18 -1.77 2.17
C GLU A 52 -9.00 -0.72 2.94
N GLU A 53 -9.57 -1.17 4.05
CA GLU A 53 -10.12 -0.36 5.13
C GLU A 53 -9.04 0.51 5.80
N SER A 54 -8.84 1.73 5.29
CA SER A 54 -8.32 2.88 6.04
C SER A 54 -8.81 4.23 5.48
N THR A 55 -9.93 4.25 4.74
CA THR A 55 -10.77 5.44 4.67
C THR A 55 -11.44 5.58 6.03
N LEU A 56 -11.19 6.68 6.74
CA LEU A 56 -11.94 7.06 7.94
C LEU A 56 -13.43 7.19 7.58
N TYR A 57 -14.17 6.09 7.66
CA TYR A 57 -15.60 6.05 7.40
C TYR A 57 -16.31 6.69 8.59
N PHE A 58 -16.61 7.98 8.46
CA PHE A 58 -17.48 8.65 9.41
C PHE A 58 -18.92 8.20 9.15
N ASP A 59 -19.46 7.36 10.03
CA ASP A 59 -20.87 6.99 9.97
C ASP A 59 -21.76 8.21 10.26
N LEU A 60 -22.33 8.77 9.19
CA LEU A 60 -23.27 9.89 9.25
C LEU A 60 -24.72 9.41 9.43
N THR A 61 -24.99 8.10 9.39
CA THR A 61 -26.33 7.52 9.52
C THR A 61 -27.08 8.04 10.76
N PRO A 62 -26.45 8.15 11.95
CA PRO A 62 -27.12 8.68 13.14
C PRO A 62 -27.57 10.14 12.96
N VAL A 63 -26.77 10.96 12.26
CA VAL A 63 -27.07 12.37 12.01
C VAL A 63 -28.22 12.51 11.03
N TYR A 64 -28.21 11.74 9.95
CA TYR A 64 -29.31 11.72 8.98
C TYR A 64 -30.62 11.22 9.59
N ARG A 65 -30.58 10.11 10.36
CA ARG A 65 -31.76 9.61 11.08
C ARG A 65 -32.31 10.67 12.05
N ALA A 66 -31.44 11.32 12.83
CA ALA A 66 -31.84 12.39 13.74
C ALA A 66 -32.44 13.59 12.99
N HIS A 67 -31.83 14.03 11.90
CA HIS A 67 -32.34 15.13 11.08
C HIS A 67 -33.74 14.81 10.52
N HIS A 68 -33.90 13.62 9.94
CA HIS A 68 -35.17 13.16 9.38
C HIS A 68 -36.29 13.14 10.43
N MET A 69 -36.03 12.61 11.62
CA MET A 69 -36.99 12.64 12.74
C MET A 69 -37.40 14.08 13.09
N HIS A 70 -36.46 15.01 13.14
CA HIS A 70 -36.75 16.41 13.48
C HIS A 70 -37.48 17.16 12.36
N THR A 71 -37.25 16.79 11.09
CA THR A 71 -38.04 17.27 9.95
C THR A 71 -39.48 16.79 10.05
N CYS A 72 -39.73 15.51 10.35
CA CYS A 72 -41.08 14.97 10.54
C CYS A 72 -41.84 15.66 11.71
N LEU A 73 -41.11 16.12 12.73
CA LEU A 73 -41.67 16.85 13.87
C LEU A 73 -41.82 18.36 13.64
N GLY A 74 -41.45 18.88 12.46
CA GLY A 74 -41.49 20.32 12.16
C GLY A 74 -40.49 21.17 12.96
N MET A 75 -39.42 20.55 13.48
CA MET A 75 -38.40 21.19 14.32
C MET A 75 -37.01 21.22 13.65
N GLU A 76 -36.97 21.11 12.32
CA GLU A 76 -35.74 20.98 11.54
C GLU A 76 -34.72 22.10 11.83
N ASP A 77 -35.18 23.36 11.79
CA ASP A 77 -34.32 24.52 12.01
C ASP A 77 -33.66 24.50 13.39
N LYS A 78 -34.40 24.07 14.42
CA LYS A 78 -33.87 23.95 15.79
C LYS A 78 -32.81 22.87 15.89
N PHE A 79 -33.03 21.72 15.25
CA PHE A 79 -32.05 20.63 15.23
C PHE A 79 -30.78 21.04 14.50
N ARG A 80 -30.91 21.69 13.33
CA ARG A 80 -29.77 22.19 12.56
C ARG A 80 -28.92 23.15 13.38
N ASP A 81 -29.56 24.13 14.03
CA ASP A 81 -28.88 25.10 14.89
C ASP A 81 -28.20 24.43 16.09
N TYR A 82 -28.90 23.51 16.76
CA TYR A 82 -28.36 22.74 17.89
C TYR A 82 -27.14 21.91 17.47
N TYR A 83 -27.26 21.12 16.40
CA TYR A 83 -26.21 20.22 15.94
C TYR A 83 -24.97 21.01 15.51
N TYR A 84 -25.16 22.09 14.74
CA TYR A 84 -24.08 22.98 14.34
C TYR A 84 -23.35 23.59 15.54
N LYS A 85 -24.09 24.18 16.49
CA LYS A 85 -23.50 24.78 17.70
C LYS A 85 -22.78 23.76 18.56
N ASN A 86 -23.36 22.56 18.75
CA ASN A 86 -22.76 21.50 19.54
C ASN A 86 -21.44 21.00 18.93
N ARG A 87 -21.39 20.80 17.60
CA ARG A 87 -20.17 20.40 16.90
C ARG A 87 -19.10 21.49 16.90
N LEU A 88 -19.51 22.74 16.73
CA LEU A 88 -18.59 23.88 16.84
C LEU A 88 -17.99 23.96 18.26
N MET A 89 -18.78 23.71 19.30
CA MET A 89 -18.33 23.77 20.69
C MET A 89 -17.35 22.64 21.05
N GLN A 90 -17.63 21.40 20.62
CA GLN A 90 -16.71 20.28 20.78
C GLN A 90 -15.36 20.56 20.12
N LEU A 91 -15.40 21.02 18.87
CA LEU A 91 -14.19 21.35 18.12
C LEU A 91 -13.38 22.49 18.75
N ASN A 92 -14.04 23.53 19.27
CA ASN A 92 -13.34 24.61 19.97
C ASN A 92 -12.67 24.17 21.27
N LEU A 93 -13.27 23.22 22.00
CA LEU A 93 -12.68 22.66 23.22
C LEU A 93 -11.40 21.89 22.92
N ASP A 94 -11.38 21.14 21.82
CA ASP A 94 -10.25 20.29 21.47
C ASP A 94 -9.04 21.08 20.94
N MET A 95 -9.27 22.21 20.25
CA MET A 95 -8.20 22.96 19.58
C MET A 95 -7.84 24.32 20.20
N GLN A 96 -8.60 24.82 21.18
CA GLN A 96 -8.34 26.10 21.88
C GLN A 96 -8.21 27.33 20.94
N ILE A 97 -8.94 27.39 19.82
CA ILE A 97 -8.84 28.46 18.80
C ILE A 97 -9.94 29.52 19.00
N SER A 98 -9.65 30.77 18.67
CA SER A 98 -10.60 31.90 18.74
C SER A 98 -11.75 31.78 17.73
N THR A 99 -12.99 31.93 18.20
CA THR A 99 -14.25 31.72 17.45
C THR A 99 -14.73 32.92 16.63
N SER A 100 -13.93 33.97 16.50
CA SER A 100 -14.33 35.22 15.87
C SER A 100 -14.43 35.15 14.33
N GLN A 101 -13.96 34.09 13.69
CA GLN A 101 -13.95 33.91 12.22
C GLN A 101 -14.51 32.54 11.79
N PRO A 102 -14.93 32.38 10.51
CA PRO A 102 -15.39 31.11 9.96
C PRO A 102 -14.37 29.97 10.16
N PHE A 103 -14.86 28.76 10.39
CA PHE A 103 -14.03 27.58 10.73
C PHE A 103 -12.83 27.38 9.80
N LEU A 104 -13.05 27.34 8.48
CA LEU A 104 -11.97 27.11 7.52
C LEU A 104 -10.86 28.17 7.65
N GLU A 105 -11.21 29.44 7.81
CA GLU A 105 -10.25 30.55 7.91
C GLU A 105 -9.47 30.49 9.22
N SER A 106 -10.11 30.14 10.34
CA SER A 106 -9.43 30.04 11.64
C SER A 106 -8.53 28.81 11.76
N HIS A 107 -8.80 27.74 11.00
CA HIS A 107 -8.07 26.46 11.10
C HIS A 107 -7.05 26.26 9.98
N GLN A 108 -7.16 27.01 8.88
CA GLN A 108 -6.20 26.96 7.77
C GLN A 108 -4.73 27.14 8.22
N PRO A 109 -4.37 28.07 9.14
CA PRO A 109 -2.99 28.21 9.59
C PRO A 109 -2.48 26.97 10.34
N PHE A 110 -3.32 26.34 11.16
CA PHE A 110 -2.98 25.12 11.89
C PHE A 110 -2.78 23.93 10.94
N LEU A 111 -3.71 23.72 10.00
CA LEU A 111 -3.58 22.64 9.01
C LEU A 111 -2.35 22.84 8.13
N ALA A 112 -2.07 24.08 7.70
CA ALA A 112 -0.84 24.41 6.99
C ALA A 112 0.40 24.17 7.85
N GLN A 113 0.34 24.45 9.15
CA GLN A 113 1.44 24.16 10.08
C GLN A 113 1.70 22.66 10.21
N VAL A 114 0.66 21.83 10.28
CA VAL A 114 0.80 20.36 10.31
C VAL A 114 1.44 19.85 9.01
N GLU A 115 0.94 20.28 7.86
CA GLU A 115 1.48 19.92 6.54
C GLU A 115 2.96 20.32 6.41
N THR A 116 3.29 21.58 6.75
CA THR A 116 4.67 22.07 6.68
C THR A 116 5.61 21.41 7.68
N THR A 117 5.11 21.04 8.86
CA THR A 117 5.88 20.28 9.86
C THR A 117 6.17 18.87 9.35
N TRP A 118 5.19 18.22 8.72
CA TRP A 118 5.37 16.91 8.08
C TRP A 118 6.40 16.99 6.95
N GLU A 119 6.22 17.90 5.99
CA GLU A 119 7.13 18.08 4.84
C GLU A 119 8.57 18.36 5.28
N THR A 120 8.76 19.18 6.32
CA THR A 120 10.08 19.45 6.88
C THR A 120 10.69 18.20 7.55
N SER A 121 9.86 17.44 8.27
CA SER A 121 10.32 16.25 8.99
C SER A 121 10.69 15.12 8.04
N ILE A 122 9.83 14.84 7.06
CA ILE A 122 10.05 13.81 6.06
C ILE A 122 11.24 14.17 5.16
N GLY A 123 11.45 15.44 4.81
CA GLY A 123 12.64 15.89 4.10
C GLY A 123 13.93 15.66 4.89
N LYS A 124 13.92 15.90 6.22
CA LYS A 124 15.06 15.59 7.09
C LYS A 124 15.32 14.08 7.18
N ILE A 125 14.28 13.27 7.35
CA ILE A 125 14.39 11.81 7.40
C ILE A 125 14.98 11.30 6.08
N THR A 126 14.45 11.76 4.95
CA THR A 126 14.92 11.45 3.59
C THR A 126 16.41 11.78 3.45
N SER A 127 16.84 12.98 3.84
CA SER A 127 18.25 13.38 3.78
C SER A 127 19.16 12.51 4.65
N ILE A 128 18.72 12.14 5.86
CA ILE A 128 19.48 11.24 6.74
C ILE A 128 19.60 9.86 6.10
N LEU A 129 18.51 9.33 5.55
CA LEU A 129 18.49 8.01 4.89
C LEU A 129 19.42 7.99 3.68
N GLU A 130 19.40 9.03 2.84
CA GLU A 130 20.33 9.15 1.70
C GLU A 130 21.79 9.13 2.16
N GLU A 131 22.14 9.88 3.21
CA GLU A 131 23.49 9.85 3.78
C GLU A 131 23.85 8.46 4.32
N GLN A 132 22.96 7.81 5.09
CA GLN A 132 23.23 6.49 5.65
C GLN A 132 23.39 5.44 4.55
N PHE A 133 22.49 5.41 3.56
CA PHE A 133 22.59 4.48 2.43
C PHE A 133 23.87 4.70 1.64
N SER A 134 24.36 5.95 1.49
CA SER A 134 25.65 6.22 0.84
C SER A 134 26.86 5.66 1.59
N ARG A 135 26.79 5.54 2.92
CA ARG A 135 27.90 5.11 3.79
C ARG A 135 27.91 3.61 4.09
N MET A 136 26.77 2.94 3.92
CA MET A 136 26.67 1.49 4.13
C MET A 136 27.60 0.69 3.21
N ARG A 137 28.13 -0.42 3.75
CA ARG A 137 29.12 -1.28 3.09
C ARG A 137 28.74 -2.76 3.04
N THR A 138 27.58 -3.13 3.58
CA THR A 138 27.15 -4.53 3.67
C THR A 138 25.68 -4.65 3.27
N ALA A 139 25.31 -5.72 2.57
CA ALA A 139 23.93 -5.91 2.13
C ALA A 139 22.96 -6.11 3.32
N ASN A 140 23.39 -6.81 4.36
CA ASN A 140 22.55 -7.12 5.53
C ASN A 140 22.10 -5.87 6.32
N HIS A 141 23.01 -4.95 6.62
CA HIS A 141 22.63 -3.68 7.29
C HIS A 141 21.70 -2.83 6.43
N PHE A 142 21.87 -2.88 5.11
CA PHE A 142 21.01 -2.18 4.17
C PHE A 142 19.59 -2.74 4.21
N LEU A 143 19.44 -4.07 4.17
CA LEU A 143 18.15 -4.75 4.24
C LEU A 143 17.42 -4.42 5.56
N LEU A 144 18.15 -4.49 6.69
CA LEU A 144 17.59 -4.15 8.00
C LEU A 144 16.99 -2.73 8.01
N ILE A 145 17.72 -1.74 7.49
CA ILE A 145 17.25 -0.35 7.47
C ILE A 145 16.08 -0.18 6.50
N LYS A 146 16.12 -0.82 5.33
CA LYS A 146 15.00 -0.84 4.39
C LYS A 146 13.72 -1.36 5.06
N ASP A 147 13.80 -2.42 5.86
CA ASP A 147 12.63 -2.98 6.55
C ASP A 147 12.05 -1.99 7.58
N TYR A 148 12.90 -1.31 8.34
CA TYR A 148 12.45 -0.24 9.24
C TYR A 148 11.81 0.95 8.51
N VAL A 149 12.39 1.38 7.39
CA VAL A 149 11.82 2.48 6.58
C VAL A 149 10.49 2.08 5.96
N THR A 150 10.36 0.83 5.52
CA THR A 150 9.11 0.29 4.96
C THR A 150 8.03 0.20 6.03
N LEU A 151 8.39 -0.26 7.24
CA LEU A 151 7.47 -0.28 8.39
C LEU A 151 7.01 1.12 8.80
N LEU A 152 7.95 2.09 8.86
CA LEU A 152 7.64 3.49 9.12
C LEU A 152 6.72 4.05 8.04
N GLY A 153 7.02 3.80 6.77
CA GLY A 153 6.22 4.21 5.62
C GLY A 153 4.80 3.67 5.72
N ALA A 154 4.63 2.37 5.96
CA ALA A 154 3.31 1.76 6.12
C ALA A 154 2.52 2.36 7.30
N ALA A 155 3.18 2.54 8.45
CA ALA A 155 2.56 3.11 9.64
C ALA A 155 2.07 4.56 9.40
N VAL A 156 2.87 5.38 8.72
CA VAL A 156 2.56 6.78 8.47
C VAL A 156 1.55 6.96 7.33
N ASN A 157 1.64 6.12 6.28
CA ASN A 157 0.66 6.07 5.19
C ASN A 157 -0.74 5.73 5.70
N LYS A 158 -0.85 4.85 6.71
CA LYS A 158 -2.12 4.52 7.38
C LYS A 158 -2.84 5.75 7.96
N TYR A 159 -2.11 6.79 8.37
CA TYR A 159 -2.68 8.03 8.89
C TYR A 159 -2.89 9.10 7.82
N GLY A 160 -2.74 8.77 6.53
CA GLY A 160 -2.98 9.67 5.40
C GLY A 160 -1.83 10.60 5.06
N TYR A 161 -0.66 10.43 5.67
CA TYR A 161 0.53 11.22 5.35
C TYR A 161 1.21 10.67 4.09
N ARG A 162 1.67 11.57 3.23
CA ARG A 162 2.36 11.23 1.98
C ARG A 162 3.74 10.62 2.25
N ILE A 163 4.01 9.44 1.69
CA ILE A 163 5.29 8.71 1.85
C ILE A 163 6.17 8.65 0.59
N THR A 164 5.81 9.38 -0.47
CA THR A 164 6.51 9.35 -1.78
C THR A 164 8.03 9.54 -1.64
N GLN A 165 8.48 10.47 -0.79
CA GLN A 165 9.92 10.74 -0.58
C GLN A 165 10.68 9.52 -0.03
N LEU A 166 10.05 8.72 0.86
CA LEU A 166 10.66 7.51 1.39
C LEU A 166 10.79 6.42 0.32
N ILE A 167 9.74 6.26 -0.49
CA ILE A 167 9.74 5.30 -1.61
C ILE A 167 10.87 5.66 -2.59
N GLU A 168 10.97 6.93 -2.98
CA GLU A 168 12.01 7.40 -3.90
C GLU A 168 13.43 7.16 -3.38
N VAL A 169 13.68 7.34 -2.07
CA VAL A 169 15.00 7.05 -1.47
C VAL A 169 15.31 5.55 -1.48
N LEU A 170 14.31 4.70 -1.18
CA LEU A 170 14.48 3.25 -1.25
C LEU A 170 14.75 2.79 -2.69
N GLU A 171 14.05 3.36 -3.67
CA GLU A 171 14.26 3.07 -5.09
C GLU A 171 15.65 3.49 -5.56
N LYS A 172 16.09 4.73 -5.25
CA LYS A 172 17.42 5.23 -5.61
C LYS A 172 18.57 4.40 -5.02
N SER A 173 18.34 3.79 -3.87
CA SER A 173 19.38 3.05 -3.15
C SER A 173 19.41 1.55 -3.49
N ARG A 174 18.41 1.05 -4.23
CA ARG A 174 18.27 -0.35 -4.67
C ARG A 174 19.50 -0.88 -5.39
N ASP A 175 20.04 -0.14 -6.36
CA ASP A 175 21.16 -0.61 -7.19
C ASP A 175 22.42 -0.84 -6.33
N LYS A 176 22.62 0.01 -5.32
CA LYS A 176 23.72 -0.14 -4.36
C LYS A 176 23.56 -1.40 -3.51
N TYR A 177 22.35 -1.73 -3.06
CA TYR A 177 22.09 -2.96 -2.31
C TYR A 177 22.47 -4.20 -3.13
N HIS A 178 22.01 -4.29 -4.37
CA HIS A 178 22.31 -5.44 -5.24
C HIS A 178 23.79 -5.54 -5.56
N GLN A 179 24.47 -4.41 -5.75
CA GLN A 179 25.92 -4.39 -5.89
C GLN A 179 26.63 -4.94 -4.64
N LEU A 180 26.23 -4.52 -3.44
CA LEU A 180 26.80 -5.03 -2.19
C LEU A 180 26.55 -6.53 -2.01
N LEU A 181 25.34 -6.99 -2.35
CA LEU A 181 24.98 -8.41 -2.28
C LEU A 181 25.88 -9.25 -3.19
N LEU A 182 26.06 -8.83 -4.45
CA LEU A 182 26.92 -9.54 -5.41
C LEU A 182 28.40 -9.52 -5.00
N LEU A 183 28.88 -8.44 -4.39
CA LEU A 183 30.24 -8.37 -3.86
C LEU A 183 30.48 -9.37 -2.71
N GLU A 184 29.46 -9.61 -1.89
CA GLU A 184 29.54 -10.49 -0.71
C GLU A 184 29.34 -11.97 -1.08
N GLU A 185 28.41 -12.28 -1.98
CA GLU A 185 27.98 -13.66 -2.28
C GLU A 185 28.79 -14.34 -3.40
N VAL A 186 29.32 -13.58 -4.37
CA VAL A 186 30.07 -14.18 -5.49
C VAL A 186 31.50 -14.52 -5.07
N ASN A 187 31.92 -15.76 -5.30
CA ASN A 187 33.32 -16.15 -5.12
C ASN A 187 34.19 -15.67 -6.30
N TRP A 188 34.65 -14.42 -6.22
CA TRP A 188 35.45 -13.78 -7.28
C TRP A 188 36.80 -14.46 -7.54
N ILE A 189 37.34 -15.23 -6.58
CA ILE A 189 38.67 -15.86 -6.68
C ILE A 189 38.54 -17.39 -6.70
N ALA A 190 37.47 -17.92 -7.30
CA ALA A 190 37.27 -19.35 -7.44
C ALA A 190 38.44 -20.03 -8.20
N GLU A 191 39.06 -21.03 -7.60
CA GLU A 191 40.14 -21.83 -8.20
C GLU A 191 39.62 -22.99 -9.05
N GLU A 192 38.42 -23.48 -8.72
CA GLU A 192 37.75 -24.58 -9.41
C GLU A 192 36.67 -24.06 -10.34
N ALA A 193 36.39 -24.83 -11.40
CA ALA A 193 35.29 -24.51 -12.30
C ALA A 193 33.95 -24.70 -11.56
N PRO A 194 33.01 -23.76 -11.68
CA PRO A 194 31.70 -23.90 -11.05
C PRO A 194 30.89 -24.98 -11.76
N ASP A 195 30.30 -25.89 -10.97
CA ASP A 195 29.43 -26.96 -11.47
C ASP A 195 27.95 -26.55 -11.51
N ASN A 196 27.58 -25.51 -10.77
CA ASN A 196 26.21 -25.05 -10.61
C ASN A 196 26.10 -23.52 -10.61
N VAL A 197 24.86 -23.05 -10.64
CA VAL A 197 24.47 -21.65 -10.47
C VAL A 197 24.82 -21.22 -9.05
N ASN A 198 25.30 -19.98 -8.88
CA ASN A 198 25.62 -19.44 -7.56
C ASN A 198 24.39 -19.42 -6.64
N ASP A 199 24.60 -19.60 -5.34
CA ASP A 199 23.51 -19.69 -4.36
C ASP A 199 22.58 -18.47 -4.39
N TYR A 200 23.14 -17.26 -4.49
CA TYR A 200 22.33 -16.03 -4.60
C TYR A 200 21.40 -16.05 -5.82
N MET A 201 21.84 -16.65 -6.94
CA MET A 201 21.03 -16.76 -8.14
C MET A 201 19.94 -17.82 -8.03
N ASN A 202 20.21 -18.91 -7.32
CA ASN A 202 19.16 -19.89 -7.02
C ASN A 202 18.02 -19.22 -6.24
N GLU A 203 18.34 -18.41 -5.24
CA GLU A 203 17.33 -17.63 -4.48
C GLU A 203 16.59 -16.62 -5.37
N VAL A 204 17.30 -15.89 -6.23
CA VAL A 204 16.68 -14.96 -7.19
C VAL A 204 15.74 -15.69 -8.14
N LEU A 205 16.13 -16.86 -8.66
CA LEU A 205 15.29 -17.66 -9.54
C LEU A 205 14.05 -18.19 -8.83
N ILE A 206 14.17 -18.68 -7.59
CA ILE A 206 13.02 -19.13 -6.78
C ILE A 206 12.04 -17.98 -6.54
N TYR A 207 12.56 -16.80 -6.17
CA TYR A 207 11.75 -15.61 -5.97
C TYR A 207 11.03 -15.19 -7.26
N LEU A 208 11.75 -15.13 -8.37
CA LEU A 208 11.16 -14.78 -9.67
C LEU A 208 10.16 -15.82 -10.16
N GLU A 209 10.43 -17.11 -9.99
CA GLU A 209 9.48 -18.18 -10.32
C GLU A 209 8.17 -17.99 -9.56
N THR A 210 8.26 -17.75 -8.25
CA THR A 210 7.09 -17.53 -7.39
C THR A 210 6.34 -16.26 -7.80
N LEU A 211 7.04 -15.14 -7.97
CA LEU A 211 6.46 -13.84 -8.32
C LEU A 211 5.81 -13.86 -9.70
N VAL A 212 6.51 -14.39 -10.71
CA VAL A 212 6.05 -14.41 -12.10
C VAL A 212 4.88 -15.36 -12.27
N SER A 213 4.92 -16.54 -11.63
CA SER A 213 3.78 -17.48 -11.69
C SER A 213 2.53 -16.87 -11.06
N THR A 214 2.66 -16.19 -9.92
CA THR A 214 1.54 -15.48 -9.29
C THR A 214 1.05 -14.32 -10.16
N ALA A 215 1.97 -13.52 -10.71
CA ALA A 215 1.63 -12.39 -11.56
C ALA A 215 0.96 -12.82 -12.88
N GLN A 216 1.34 -13.97 -13.43
CA GLN A 216 0.77 -14.50 -14.68
C GLN A 216 -0.71 -14.88 -14.53
N GLU A 217 -1.17 -15.23 -13.33
CA GLU A 217 -2.58 -15.54 -13.07
C GLU A 217 -3.48 -14.29 -13.09
N ILE A 218 -2.90 -13.11 -12.80
CA ILE A 218 -3.67 -11.88 -12.53
C ILE A 218 -3.42 -10.80 -13.59
N LEU A 219 -2.21 -10.72 -14.14
CA LEU A 219 -1.79 -9.62 -15.01
C LEU A 219 -1.95 -9.96 -16.51
N PRO A 220 -2.26 -8.96 -17.35
CA PRO A 220 -2.19 -9.11 -18.79
C PRO A 220 -0.74 -9.33 -19.26
N LEU A 221 -0.59 -9.98 -20.41
CA LEU A 221 0.70 -10.39 -20.97
C LEU A 221 1.69 -9.23 -21.12
N GLU A 222 1.23 -8.05 -21.54
CA GLU A 222 2.07 -6.86 -21.72
C GLU A 222 2.66 -6.35 -20.39
N ALA A 223 1.89 -6.44 -19.30
CA ALA A 223 2.36 -6.07 -17.97
C ALA A 223 3.36 -7.10 -17.45
N LEU A 224 3.05 -8.40 -17.61
CA LEU A 224 3.94 -9.49 -17.25
C LEU A 224 5.29 -9.38 -17.98
N TYR A 225 5.26 -9.09 -19.29
CA TYR A 225 6.48 -8.83 -20.07
C TYR A 225 7.31 -7.69 -19.49
N LYS A 226 6.69 -6.57 -19.12
CA LYS A 226 7.42 -5.42 -18.53
C LYS A 226 8.02 -5.76 -17.17
N VAL A 227 7.32 -6.51 -16.33
CA VAL A 227 7.80 -6.95 -15.02
C VAL A 227 9.03 -7.84 -15.18
N VAL A 228 8.91 -8.91 -15.97
CA VAL A 228 10.00 -9.88 -16.17
C VAL A 228 11.18 -9.23 -16.90
N SER A 229 10.95 -8.52 -18.01
CA SER A 229 12.04 -7.86 -18.75
C SER A 229 12.74 -6.76 -17.94
N GLY A 230 11.99 -6.02 -17.11
CA GLY A 230 12.55 -5.05 -16.18
C GLY A 230 13.41 -5.70 -15.10
N ALA A 231 12.95 -6.82 -14.51
CA ALA A 231 13.72 -7.57 -13.53
C ALA A 231 15.01 -8.14 -14.13
N MET A 232 14.94 -8.76 -15.32
CA MET A 232 16.11 -9.28 -16.04
C MET A 232 17.13 -8.18 -16.36
N SER A 233 16.66 -7.04 -16.87
CA SER A 233 17.53 -5.89 -17.14
C SER A 233 18.23 -5.43 -15.88
N HIS A 234 17.48 -5.27 -14.79
CA HIS A 234 18.04 -4.82 -13.52
C HIS A 234 19.09 -5.80 -12.95
N ILE A 235 18.88 -7.11 -13.07
CA ILE A 235 19.86 -8.11 -12.64
C ILE A 235 21.13 -8.02 -13.50
N SER A 236 20.98 -7.95 -14.83
CA SER A 236 22.10 -7.78 -15.76
C SER A 236 22.90 -6.50 -15.46
N ASP A 237 22.21 -5.38 -15.27
CA ASP A 237 22.81 -4.08 -14.94
C ASP A 237 23.52 -4.12 -13.58
N SER A 238 22.95 -4.83 -12.59
CA SER A 238 23.55 -5.01 -11.26
C SER A 238 24.84 -5.82 -11.32
N ILE A 239 24.86 -6.93 -12.07
CA ILE A 239 26.06 -7.75 -12.30
C ILE A 239 27.15 -6.92 -12.99
N MET A 240 26.78 -6.20 -14.05
CA MET A 240 27.71 -5.36 -14.81
C MET A 240 28.28 -4.22 -13.94
N THR A 241 27.44 -3.53 -13.18
CA THR A 241 27.85 -2.47 -12.26
C THR A 241 28.75 -3.02 -11.15
N THR A 242 28.57 -4.27 -10.74
CA THR A 242 29.45 -4.93 -9.77
C THR A 242 30.80 -5.29 -10.38
N LEU A 243 30.83 -5.84 -11.60
CA LEU A 243 32.07 -6.13 -12.33
C LEU A 243 32.94 -4.89 -12.57
N LEU A 244 32.29 -3.74 -12.78
CA LEU A 244 32.96 -2.45 -12.97
C LEU A 244 33.29 -1.73 -11.65
N ASN A 245 32.94 -2.30 -10.49
CA ASN A 245 33.17 -1.70 -9.19
C ASN A 245 34.62 -1.92 -8.71
N ASP A 246 35.24 -0.89 -8.12
CA ASP A 246 36.59 -0.95 -7.55
C ASP A 246 36.74 -1.98 -6.40
N GLY A 247 35.63 -2.45 -5.84
CA GLY A 247 35.56 -3.53 -4.86
C GLY A 247 36.00 -4.88 -5.43
N VAL A 248 35.73 -5.13 -6.72
CA VAL A 248 36.23 -6.32 -7.43
C VAL A 248 37.63 -6.04 -7.97
N LYS A 249 38.62 -6.09 -7.07
CA LYS A 249 40.02 -5.81 -7.45
C LYS A 249 40.64 -6.85 -8.38
N ARG A 250 40.18 -8.10 -8.27
CA ARG A 250 40.64 -9.25 -9.05
C ARG A 250 39.50 -10.26 -9.15
N PHE A 251 39.39 -10.92 -10.29
CA PHE A 251 38.51 -12.07 -10.48
C PHE A 251 39.19 -13.13 -11.34
N THR A 252 38.84 -14.40 -11.12
CA THR A 252 39.36 -15.53 -11.90
C THR A 252 38.48 -15.82 -13.12
N VAL A 253 39.00 -16.58 -14.09
CA VAL A 253 38.20 -17.07 -15.22
C VAL A 253 37.03 -17.92 -14.73
N ASN A 254 37.21 -18.67 -13.65
CA ASN A 254 36.16 -19.51 -13.08
C ASN A 254 35.02 -18.68 -12.47
N ALA A 255 35.32 -17.55 -11.81
CA ALA A 255 34.28 -16.64 -11.34
C ALA A 255 33.43 -16.09 -12.51
N VAL A 256 34.08 -15.75 -13.63
CA VAL A 256 33.37 -15.32 -14.85
C VAL A 256 32.54 -16.45 -15.45
N LEU A 257 33.05 -17.69 -15.45
CA LEU A 257 32.28 -18.86 -15.89
C LEU A 257 31.05 -19.10 -15.01
N GLY A 258 31.14 -18.88 -13.69
CA GLY A 258 30.00 -18.98 -12.78
C GLY A 258 28.93 -17.95 -13.10
N ILE A 259 29.32 -16.71 -13.34
CA ILE A 259 28.40 -15.65 -13.76
C ILE A 259 27.79 -15.96 -15.15
N ASP A 260 28.53 -16.59 -16.05
CA ASP A 260 27.99 -17.04 -17.35
C ASP A 260 26.93 -18.16 -17.19
N ILE A 261 27.13 -19.09 -16.24
CA ILE A 261 26.14 -20.11 -15.88
C ILE A 261 24.88 -19.46 -15.29
N ASP A 262 25.05 -18.49 -14.37
CA ASP A 262 23.97 -17.71 -13.78
C ASP A 262 23.11 -17.02 -14.86
N LEU A 263 23.75 -16.29 -15.78
CA LEU A 263 23.09 -15.56 -16.85
C LEU A 263 22.37 -16.51 -17.82
N LYS A 264 22.98 -17.64 -18.19
CA LYS A 264 22.33 -18.65 -19.04
C LYS A 264 21.09 -19.25 -18.39
N THR A 265 21.11 -19.41 -17.07
CA THR A 265 19.96 -19.94 -16.33
C THR A 265 18.84 -18.91 -16.25
N LEU A 266 19.16 -17.62 -16.06
CA LEU A 266 18.19 -16.52 -16.16
C LEU A 266 17.59 -16.40 -17.56
N GLU A 267 18.41 -16.54 -18.61
CA GLU A 267 17.94 -16.54 -20.00
C GLU A 267 16.99 -17.71 -20.25
N ALA A 268 17.33 -18.92 -19.80
CA ALA A 268 16.47 -20.09 -19.92
C ALA A 268 15.14 -19.92 -19.16
N PHE A 269 15.18 -19.34 -17.95
CA PHE A 269 13.98 -19.00 -17.18
C PHE A 269 13.08 -18.02 -17.95
N ALA A 270 13.65 -16.96 -18.52
CA ALA A 270 12.88 -16.01 -19.32
C ALA A 270 12.28 -16.68 -20.56
N ASP A 271 13.06 -17.45 -21.31
CA ASP A 271 12.60 -18.18 -22.50
C ASP A 271 11.41 -19.10 -22.16
N ASP A 272 11.46 -19.87 -21.07
CA ASP A 272 10.35 -20.73 -20.63
C ASP A 272 9.05 -19.94 -20.36
N LYS A 273 9.14 -18.83 -19.63
CA LYS A 273 7.97 -17.98 -19.32
C LYS A 273 7.41 -17.26 -20.54
N PHE A 274 8.21 -17.02 -21.58
CA PHE A 274 7.79 -16.27 -22.78
C PHE A 274 7.42 -17.14 -23.99
N ASP A 275 8.00 -18.34 -24.11
CA ASP A 275 7.61 -19.32 -25.11
C ASP A 275 6.24 -19.93 -24.78
N SER A 276 5.94 -20.13 -23.49
CA SER A 276 4.62 -20.57 -23.01
C SER A 276 3.50 -19.55 -23.25
N THR A 277 3.83 -18.27 -23.48
CA THR A 277 2.88 -17.18 -23.74
C THR A 277 2.79 -16.72 -25.20
N GLY A 278 3.56 -17.33 -26.12
CA GLY A 278 3.50 -17.05 -27.56
C GLY A 278 4.22 -15.78 -28.02
N CYS A 279 5.11 -15.22 -27.19
CA CYS A 279 5.73 -13.91 -27.44
C CYS A 279 7.02 -14.04 -28.30
N GLN A 280 6.86 -14.16 -29.63
CA GLN A 280 7.96 -14.28 -30.61
C GLN A 280 8.94 -13.08 -30.68
N ILE A 281 8.74 -12.04 -29.86
CA ILE A 281 9.51 -10.80 -29.87
C ILE A 281 10.90 -11.00 -29.24
N TRP A 282 11.03 -11.91 -28.28
CA TRP A 282 12.32 -12.26 -27.65
C TRP A 282 13.28 -12.90 -28.67
N GLY A 283 12.78 -13.80 -29.52
CA GLY A 283 13.56 -14.42 -30.61
C GLY A 283 14.11 -13.43 -31.64
N ARG A 284 13.47 -12.27 -31.85
CA ARG A 284 13.97 -11.24 -32.77
C ARG A 284 15.14 -10.44 -32.20
N LYS A 285 15.20 -10.21 -30.89
CA LYS A 285 16.36 -9.59 -30.23
C LYS A 285 17.55 -10.56 -30.19
N ARG A 286 17.30 -11.87 -30.11
CA ARG A 286 18.31 -12.94 -30.16
C ARG A 286 19.16 -12.94 -31.46
N LEU A 287 18.58 -12.60 -32.61
CA LEU A 287 19.30 -12.57 -33.90
C LEU A 287 20.26 -11.37 -34.08
N SER A 288 20.30 -10.43 -33.13
CA SER A 288 21.28 -9.33 -33.10
C SER A 288 22.52 -9.63 -32.23
N GLY A 289 22.63 -10.83 -31.64
CA GLY A 289 23.87 -11.38 -31.09
C GLY A 289 24.57 -10.63 -29.94
N THR A 290 23.94 -9.65 -29.30
CA THR A 290 24.52 -8.87 -28.18
C THR A 290 23.40 -8.05 -27.53
N VAL A 291 22.57 -8.63 -26.65
CA VAL A 291 21.42 -7.89 -26.11
C VAL A 291 21.54 -7.46 -24.66
N TRP A 292 22.43 -8.03 -23.84
CA TRP A 292 22.52 -7.57 -22.44
C TRP A 292 23.83 -6.82 -22.09
N LEU A 293 24.88 -6.94 -22.90
CA LEU A 293 26.11 -6.13 -22.78
C LEU A 293 26.13 -4.91 -23.73
N ARG A 294 25.06 -4.11 -23.74
CA ARG A 294 25.07 -2.83 -24.47
C ARG A 294 24.50 -1.68 -23.65
N SER A 295 25.41 -0.99 -22.97
CA SER A 295 25.42 0.47 -22.95
C SER A 295 26.87 0.97 -22.86
N GLY A 296 27.29 1.78 -23.83
CA GLY A 296 28.53 2.58 -23.74
C GLY A 296 29.87 1.87 -24.05
N SER A 297 30.25 1.87 -25.33
CA SER A 297 31.65 1.93 -25.82
C SER A 297 32.66 0.77 -25.62
N SER A 298 32.39 -0.32 -24.90
CA SER A 298 33.37 -1.44 -24.84
C SER A 298 32.69 -2.81 -24.87
N ARG A 299 32.83 -3.55 -25.98
CA ARG A 299 32.49 -4.98 -26.03
C ARG A 299 33.52 -5.75 -25.21
N ILE A 300 33.13 -6.35 -24.09
CA ILE A 300 33.84 -7.53 -23.58
C ILE A 300 33.10 -8.74 -24.16
N SER A 301 33.53 -9.19 -25.33
CA SER A 301 33.18 -10.52 -25.81
C SER A 301 34.03 -11.53 -25.03
N CYS A 302 33.47 -12.19 -24.03
CA CYS A 302 34.06 -13.43 -23.52
C CYS A 302 33.81 -14.53 -24.55
N SER A 303 34.58 -14.50 -25.64
CA SER A 303 34.79 -15.68 -26.46
C SER A 303 35.90 -16.48 -25.80
N ALA A 304 35.56 -17.67 -25.30
CA ALA A 304 36.52 -18.67 -24.81
C ALA A 304 37.50 -19.16 -25.90
N ALA A 305 37.47 -18.61 -27.12
CA ALA A 305 38.30 -19.03 -28.24
C ALA A 305 39.61 -18.25 -28.43
N SER A 306 39.98 -17.30 -27.57
CA SER A 306 41.23 -16.51 -27.77
C SER A 306 42.26 -16.56 -26.64
N LEU A 307 42.11 -17.44 -25.65
CA LEU A 307 43.14 -17.70 -24.62
C LEU A 307 43.79 -19.08 -24.78
N ARG A 308 44.12 -19.43 -26.03
CA ARG A 308 45.28 -20.29 -26.31
C ARG A 308 46.36 -19.40 -26.91
N THR A 309 47.58 -19.58 -26.41
CA THR A 309 48.85 -18.92 -26.78
C THR A 309 49.04 -17.46 -26.35
N SER A 310 49.54 -17.23 -25.14
CA SER A 310 50.96 -16.90 -24.87
C SER A 310 51.21 -16.79 -23.37
#